data_AF-A0A8X6GD08-F1
#
_entry.id   AF-A0A8X6GD08-F1
#
_cell.length_a   1.000
_cell.length_b   1.000
_cell.length_c   1.000
_cell.angle_alpha   90.00
_cell.angle_beta   90.00
_cell.angle_gamma   90.00
#
_symmetry.space_group_name_H-M   'P 1'
#
loop_
_entity.id
_entity.type
_entity.pdbx_description
1 polymer ?
#
loop_
_entity_poly.entity_id
_entity_poly.type
_entity_poly.pdbx_seq_one_letter_code
_entity_poly.pdbx_strand_id
1 'polypeptide(L)'
;MLSVTFAEKTKTLNRRRGSFKAKITKLQSFLKDKASDAEKLLLQSKLDKVSEMFSSMEALKIEYYEVVEYEQLPNLDLILEEMEDDLEEIKVGLQTLLLKPDDISKNLSICNTALSNNDNSKI
;
A
#
# COMPACT_ATOMS: atom_id res chain seq x y z
N MET A 1 35.27 -13.76 -15.75
CA MET A 1 35.08 -13.05 -14.45
C MET A 1 33.79 -12.21 -14.44
N LEU A 2 33.39 -11.58 -15.56
CA LEU A 2 32.12 -10.82 -15.68
C LEU A 2 30.82 -11.64 -15.48
N SER A 3 30.82 -12.94 -15.74
CA SER A 3 29.63 -13.80 -15.62
C SER A 3 29.23 -14.13 -14.18
N VAL A 4 30.20 -14.13 -13.24
CA VAL A 4 29.96 -14.48 -11.83
C VAL A 4 29.21 -13.34 -11.12
N THR A 5 29.60 -12.10 -11.40
CA THR A 5 28.97 -10.89 -10.83
C THR A 5 27.53 -10.67 -11.29
N PHE A 6 27.21 -11.05 -12.53
CA PHE A 6 25.87 -10.92 -13.09
C PHE A 6 24.87 -11.88 -12.43
N ALA A 7 25.22 -13.17 -12.35
CA ALA A 7 24.38 -14.19 -11.73
C ALA A 7 24.11 -13.90 -10.25
N GLU A 8 25.09 -13.35 -9.53
CA GLU A 8 24.94 -12.93 -8.13
C GLU A 8 24.00 -11.72 -7.97
N LYS A 9 24.08 -10.73 -8.86
CA LYS A 9 23.18 -9.57 -8.86
C LYS A 9 21.73 -10.01 -9.14
N THR A 10 21.50 -10.82 -10.18
CA THR A 10 20.17 -11.37 -10.51
C THR A 10 19.60 -12.21 -9.36
N LYS A 11 20.42 -13.04 -8.70
CA LYS A 11 19.99 -13.82 -7.54
C LYS A 11 19.56 -12.94 -6.36
N THR A 12 20.26 -11.83 -6.13
CA THR A 12 19.94 -10.87 -5.07
C THR A 12 18.62 -10.15 -5.35
N LEU A 13 18.40 -9.72 -6.59
CA LEU A 13 17.16 -9.10 -7.03
C LEU A 13 15.97 -10.07 -6.89
N ASN A 14 16.14 -11.33 -7.32
CA ASN A 14 15.11 -12.36 -7.17
C ASN A 14 14.73 -12.65 -5.71
N ARG A 15 15.70 -12.60 -4.78
CA ARG A 15 15.44 -12.70 -3.34
C ARG A 15 14.64 -11.52 -2.81
N ARG A 16 15.00 -10.29 -3.23
CA ARG A 16 14.23 -9.07 -2.88
C ARG A 16 12.81 -9.15 -3.39
N ARG A 17 12.62 -9.54 -4.66
CA ARG A 17 11.30 -9.79 -5.26
C ARG A 17 10.48 -10.80 -4.45
N GLY A 18 11.09 -11.93 -4.07
CA GLY A 18 10.45 -12.93 -3.20
C GLY A 18 10.05 -12.38 -1.83
N SER A 19 10.88 -11.50 -1.25
CA SER A 19 10.55 -10.81 0.01
C SER A 19 9.34 -9.88 -0.15
N PHE A 20 9.26 -9.13 -1.26
CA PHE A 20 8.09 -8.31 -1.56
C PHE A 20 6.82 -9.14 -1.71
N LYS A 21 6.85 -10.24 -2.48
CA LYS A 21 5.70 -11.16 -2.59
C LYS A 21 5.22 -11.63 -1.21
N ALA A 22 6.14 -12.05 -0.35
CA ALA A 22 5.79 -12.47 1.01
C ALA A 22 5.19 -11.34 1.87
N LYS A 23 5.63 -10.09 1.70
CA LYS A 23 5.05 -8.93 2.39
C LYS A 23 3.65 -8.60 1.86
N ILE A 24 3.46 -8.62 0.54
CA ILE A 24 2.17 -8.43 -0.13
C ILE A 24 1.16 -9.45 0.40
N THR A 25 1.50 -10.75 0.37
CA THR A 25 0.61 -11.81 0.89
C THR A 25 0.23 -11.57 2.35
N LYS A 26 1.17 -11.15 3.21
CA LYS A 26 0.88 -10.83 4.62
C LYS A 26 -0.06 -9.64 4.77
N LEU A 27 0.03 -8.64 3.91
CA LEU A 27 -0.85 -7.47 3.91
C LEU A 27 -2.25 -7.83 3.40
N GLN A 28 -2.35 -8.64 2.35
CA GLN A 28 -3.63 -9.18 1.86
C GLN A 28 -4.34 -9.99 2.95
N SER A 29 -3.64 -10.89 3.63
CA SER A 29 -4.21 -11.64 4.77
C SER A 29 -4.63 -10.71 5.91
N PHE A 30 -3.84 -9.67 6.20
CA PHE A 30 -4.23 -8.68 7.21
C PHE A 30 -5.53 -7.96 6.83
N LEU A 31 -5.67 -7.51 5.58
CA LEU A 31 -6.88 -6.87 5.09
C LEU A 31 -8.11 -7.76 5.19
N LYS A 32 -7.96 -9.03 4.81
CA LYS A 32 -9.05 -10.01 4.83
C LYS A 32 -9.53 -10.36 6.24
N ASP A 33 -8.59 -10.56 7.16
CA ASP A 33 -8.90 -11.24 8.42
C ASP A 33 -8.97 -10.31 9.64
N LYS A 34 -8.29 -9.16 9.59
CA LYS A 34 -8.02 -8.34 10.80
C LYS A 34 -8.30 -6.86 10.66
N ALA A 35 -8.42 -6.35 9.43
CA ALA A 35 -8.40 -4.92 9.21
C ALA A 35 -9.72 -4.21 9.54
N SER A 36 -10.85 -4.94 9.60
CA SER A 36 -12.16 -4.35 9.97
C SER A 36 -12.18 -3.78 11.38
N ASP A 37 -11.47 -4.44 12.29
CA ASP A 37 -11.47 -4.19 13.74
C ASP A 37 -10.14 -3.58 14.22
N ALA A 38 -9.22 -3.32 13.28
CA ALA A 38 -7.92 -2.76 13.58
C ALA A 38 -8.02 -1.28 13.98
N GLU A 39 -7.21 -0.89 14.96
CA GLU A 39 -7.07 0.51 15.34
C GLU A 39 -6.55 1.37 14.19
N LYS A 40 -6.99 2.63 14.12
CA LYS A 40 -6.61 3.59 13.08
C LYS A 40 -5.08 3.75 12.95
N LEU A 41 -4.36 3.76 14.08
CA LEU A 41 -2.89 3.83 14.10
C LEU A 41 -2.24 2.60 13.45
N LEU A 42 -2.80 1.41 13.68
CA LEU A 42 -2.30 0.19 13.04
C LEU A 42 -2.55 0.24 11.54
N LEU A 43 -3.75 0.61 11.11
CA LEU A 43 -4.10 0.78 9.69
C LEU A 43 -3.17 1.80 9.00
N GLN A 44 -2.92 2.95 9.62
CA GLN A 44 -1.98 3.94 9.11
C GLN A 44 -0.57 3.37 8.98
N SER A 45 -0.07 2.65 9.99
CA SER A 45 1.25 2.02 9.91
C SER A 45 1.37 0.98 8.80
N LYS A 46 0.26 0.33 8.41
CA LYS A 46 0.24 -0.58 7.26
C LYS A 46 0.26 0.20 5.95
N LEU A 47 -0.45 1.32 5.87
CA LEU A 47 -0.47 2.19 4.70
C LEU A 47 0.90 2.83 4.45
N ASP A 48 1.60 3.25 5.51
CA ASP A 48 2.96 3.78 5.43
C ASP A 48 3.93 2.71 4.86
N LYS A 49 3.78 1.46 5.31
CA LYS A 49 4.56 0.32 4.77
C LYS A 49 4.27 0.05 3.30
N VAL A 50 3.02 0.16 2.86
CA VAL A 50 2.65 0.02 1.45
C VAL A 50 3.32 1.13 0.62
N SER A 51 3.33 2.36 1.12
CA SER A 51 3.99 3.50 0.47
C SER A 51 5.51 3.32 0.35
N GLU A 52 6.17 2.82 1.40
CA GLU A 52 7.58 2.44 1.38
C GLU A 52 7.86 1.32 0.36
N MET A 53 6.94 0.34 0.28
CA MET A 53 7.06 -0.77 -0.66
C MET A 53 6.97 -0.34 -2.12
N PHE A 54 6.09 0.60 -2.48
CA PHE A 54 6.05 1.18 -3.83
C PHE A 54 7.40 1.80 -4.22
N SER A 55 7.96 2.65 -3.36
CA SER A 55 9.26 3.29 -3.61
C SER A 55 10.38 2.26 -3.76
N SER A 56 10.32 1.19 -2.96
CA SER A 56 11.34 0.13 -2.99
C SER A 56 11.17 -0.83 -4.17
N MET A 57 9.96 -0.96 -4.73
CA MET A 57 9.70 -1.73 -5.95
C MET A 57 10.14 -0.99 -7.20
N GLU A 58 9.95 0.33 -7.25
CA GLU A 58 10.49 1.15 -8.35
C GLU A 58 12.02 1.04 -8.43
N ALA A 59 12.70 1.12 -7.28
CA ALA A 59 14.14 0.89 -7.23
C ALA A 59 14.52 -0.52 -7.70
N LEU A 60 13.73 -1.54 -7.34
CA LEU A 60 13.96 -2.92 -7.79
C LEU A 60 13.81 -3.06 -9.31
N LYS A 61 12.81 -2.42 -9.93
CA LYS A 61 12.60 -2.39 -11.38
C LYS A 61 13.81 -1.81 -12.11
N ILE A 62 14.26 -0.64 -11.68
CA ILE A 62 15.44 0.04 -12.25
C ILE A 62 16.66 -0.88 -12.19
N GLU A 63 16.94 -1.48 -11.04
CA GLU A 63 18.07 -2.41 -10.89
C GLU A 63 17.95 -3.67 -11.75
N TYR A 64 16.72 -4.13 -12.01
CA TYR A 64 16.49 -5.26 -12.92
C TYR A 64 16.77 -4.90 -14.38
N TYR A 65 16.37 -3.71 -14.85
CA TYR A 65 16.63 -3.28 -16.23
C TYR A 65 18.13 -3.15 -16.55
N GLU A 66 18.97 -2.92 -15.54
CA GLU A 66 20.43 -2.90 -15.71
C GLU A 66 21.05 -4.30 -15.90
N VAL A 67 20.34 -5.36 -15.52
CA VAL A 67 20.91 -6.70 -15.32
C VAL A 67 20.15 -7.76 -16.11
N VAL A 68 18.90 -7.55 -16.50
CA VAL A 68 18.14 -8.61 -17.18
C VAL A 68 18.30 -8.47 -18.69
N GLU A 69 18.43 -9.60 -19.39
CA GLU A 69 18.48 -9.64 -20.84
C GLU A 69 17.14 -9.13 -21.43
N TYR A 70 17.21 -8.47 -22.58
CA TYR A 70 16.05 -7.82 -23.19
C TYR A 70 14.87 -8.78 -23.40
N GLU A 71 15.16 -10.03 -23.78
CA GLU A 71 14.18 -11.09 -24.01
C GLU A 71 13.41 -11.50 -22.74
N GLN A 72 14.00 -11.27 -21.56
CA GLN A 72 13.42 -11.60 -20.27
C GLN A 72 12.61 -10.44 -19.67
N LEU A 73 12.80 -9.21 -20.17
CA LEU A 73 12.13 -8.01 -19.66
C LEU A 73 10.59 -8.11 -19.70
N PRO A 74 9.93 -8.55 -20.79
CA PRO A 74 8.46 -8.58 -20.83
C PRO A 74 7.84 -9.46 -19.74
N ASN A 75 8.45 -10.60 -19.44
CA ASN A 75 7.99 -11.49 -18.38
C ASN A 75 8.25 -10.88 -16.99
N LEU A 76 9.36 -10.18 -16.83
CA LEU A 76 9.68 -9.51 -15.58
C LEU A 76 8.75 -8.33 -15.31
N ASP A 77 8.46 -7.54 -16.33
CA ASP A 77 7.54 -6.40 -16.27
C ASP A 77 6.16 -6.88 -15.81
N LEU A 78 5.62 -7.92 -16.45
CA LEU A 78 4.34 -8.52 -16.05
C LEU A 78 4.33 -8.92 -14.56
N ILE A 79 5.38 -9.60 -14.09
CA ILE A 79 5.46 -10.03 -12.68
C ILE A 79 5.51 -8.83 -11.72
N LEU A 80 6.19 -7.75 -12.11
CA LEU A 80 6.33 -6.56 -11.26
C LEU A 80 5.08 -5.69 -11.30
N GLU A 81 4.39 -5.59 -12.43
CA GLU A 81 3.07 -4.97 -12.59
C GLU A 81 2.02 -5.68 -11.74
N GLU A 82 1.93 -7.01 -11.80
CA GLU A 82 1.00 -7.79 -10.95
C GLU A 82 1.21 -7.48 -9.45
N MET A 83 2.47 -7.35 -9.03
CA MET A 83 2.80 -7.03 -7.64
C MET A 83 2.47 -5.59 -7.25
N GLU A 84 2.50 -4.65 -8.20
CA GLU A 84 2.09 -3.26 -7.98
C GLU A 84 0.57 -3.13 -7.94
N ASP A 85 -0.15 -3.84 -8.81
CA ASP A 85 -1.60 -3.91 -8.80
C ASP A 85 -2.10 -4.47 -7.45
N ASP A 86 -1.47 -5.56 -6.96
CA ASP A 86 -1.72 -6.10 -5.63
C ASP A 86 -1.50 -5.04 -4.52
N LEU A 87 -0.44 -4.24 -4.62
CA LEU A 87 -0.16 -3.19 -3.64
C LEU A 87 -1.16 -2.03 -3.71
N GLU A 88 -1.62 -1.66 -4.91
CA GLU A 88 -2.62 -0.60 -5.08
C GLU A 88 -3.97 -1.05 -4.53
N GLU A 89 -4.37 -2.31 -4.77
CA GLU A 89 -5.58 -2.88 -4.15
C GLU A 89 -5.49 -2.81 -2.62
N ILE A 90 -4.35 -3.21 -2.04
CA ILE A 90 -4.13 -3.14 -0.59
C ILE A 90 -4.21 -1.70 -0.08
N LYS A 91 -3.58 -0.76 -0.77
CA LYS A 91 -3.58 0.68 -0.43
C LYS A 91 -5.00 1.22 -0.40
N VAL A 92 -5.79 0.97 -1.45
CA VAL A 92 -7.19 1.39 -1.55
C VAL A 92 -8.02 0.77 -0.43
N GLY A 93 -7.81 -0.52 -0.13
CA GLY A 93 -8.47 -1.20 0.98
C GLY A 93 -8.19 -0.54 2.33
N LEU A 94 -6.92 -0.26 2.62
CA LEU A 94 -6.51 0.43 3.86
C LEU A 94 -7.07 1.85 3.95
N GLN A 95 -7.02 2.62 2.85
CA GLN A 95 -7.59 3.97 2.79
C GLN A 95 -9.10 3.95 3.04
N THR A 96 -9.81 3.01 2.44
CA THR A 96 -11.26 2.85 2.64
C THR A 96 -11.60 2.58 4.11
N LEU A 97 -10.81 1.74 4.79
CA LEU A 97 -10.99 1.46 6.22
C LEU A 97 -10.68 2.68 7.11
N LEU A 98 -9.65 3.45 6.76
CA LEU A 98 -9.27 4.68 7.47
C LEU A 98 -10.30 5.81 7.32
N LEU A 99 -11.06 5.79 6.22
CA LEU A 99 -12.12 6.76 5.91
C LEU A 99 -13.50 6.38 6.49
N LYS A 100 -13.61 5.29 7.28
CA LYS A 100 -14.89 4.83 7.83
C LYS A 100 -15.63 5.93 8.63
N PRO A 101 -16.98 5.96 8.59
CA PRO A 101 -17.80 7.15 8.88
C PRO A 101 -17.96 7.56 10.36
N ASP A 102 -17.27 6.93 11.31
CA ASP A 102 -17.37 7.34 12.72
C ASP A 102 -16.88 8.78 12.95
N ASP A 103 -16.06 9.30 12.02
CA ASP A 103 -15.62 10.70 11.97
C ASP A 103 -16.65 11.63 11.25
N ILE A 104 -17.58 11.08 10.44
CA ILE A 104 -18.60 11.87 9.72
C ILE A 104 -19.78 12.21 10.64
N SER A 105 -20.25 11.25 11.46
CA SER A 105 -21.40 11.50 12.37
C SER A 105 -21.09 12.53 13.46
N LYS A 106 -19.85 12.55 13.97
CA LYS A 106 -19.39 13.56 14.95
C LYS A 106 -19.33 14.96 14.35
N ASN A 107 -18.90 15.10 13.09
CA ASN A 107 -18.88 16.40 12.41
C ASN A 107 -20.28 16.92 12.05
N LEU A 108 -21.23 16.04 11.70
CA LEU A 108 -22.63 16.43 11.48
C LEU A 108 -23.36 16.83 12.78
N SER A 109 -23.02 16.19 13.92
CA SER A 109 -23.58 16.57 15.22
C SER A 109 -23.15 17.97 15.66
N ILE A 110 -21.88 18.33 15.43
CA ILE A 110 -21.32 19.65 15.78
C ILE A 110 -21.96 20.77 14.92
N CYS A 111 -22.22 20.53 13.64
CA CYS A 111 -22.87 21.53 12.78
C CYS A 111 -24.34 21.81 13.12
N ASN A 112 -25.08 20.80 13.59
CA ASN A 112 -26.51 20.96 13.93
C ASN A 112 -26.74 21.67 15.27
N THR A 113 -25.78 21.66 16.20
CA THR A 113 -25.94 22.37 17.48
C THR A 113 -25.69 23.88 17.36
N ALA A 114 -24.96 24.33 16.34
CA ALA A 114 -24.69 25.75 16.09
C ALA A 114 -25.86 26.49 15.41
N LEU A 115 -26.76 25.76 14.72
CA LEU A 115 -27.90 26.34 13.98
C LEU A 115 -29.20 26.42 14.79
N SER A 116 -29.29 25.74 15.94
CA SER A 116 -30.52 25.69 16.76
C SER A 116 -30.60 26.78 17.84
N ASN A 117 -29.52 27.53 18.09
CA ASN A 117 -29.44 28.47 19.23
C ASN A 117 -29.60 29.95 18.88
N ASN A 118 -30.11 30.32 17.69
CA ASN A 118 -30.25 31.74 17.32
C ASN A 118 -31.66 32.22 16.93
N ASP A 119 -32.74 31.56 17.34
CA ASP A 119 -34.09 32.08 17.11
C ASP A 119 -34.96 32.05 18.38
N ASN A 120 -34.41 32.49 19.53
CA ASN A 120 -35.23 32.75 20.72
C ASN A 120 -34.63 33.83 21.65
N SER A 121 -34.64 35.08 21.18
CA SER A 121 -34.55 36.31 22.00
C SER A 121 -34.77 37.48 21.04
N LYS A 122 -35.68 38.45 21.18
CA LYS A 122 -36.59 38.85 22.25
C LYS A 122 -37.46 39.98 21.63
N ILE A 123 -38.76 39.97 21.97
CA ILE A 123 -39.72 41.11 21.98
C ILE A 123 -40.29 41.52 20.63
#